data_AF-A0A7K3RX12-F1
#
_entry.id   AF-A0A7K3RX12-F1
#
_cell.length_a   1.000
_cell.length_b   1.000
_cell.length_c   1.000
_cell.angle_alpha   90.00
_cell.angle_beta   90.00
_cell.angle_gamma   90.00
#
_symmetry.space_group_name_H-M   'P 1'
#
loop_
_entity.id
_entity.type
_entity.pdbx_description
1 polymer ?
#
loop_
_entity_poly.entity_id
_entity_poly.type
_entity_poly.pdbx_seq_one_letter_code
_entity_poly.pdbx_strand_id
1 'polypeptide(L)'
;MGVAGSFPGYTGRSSGPVMDREEADRALARLGAEHEAIETSLLALQDHAGRRLLEGAELTGVTRERWAATEQSITLLWGYFDAYADALSEAREIRARRRHPNRDDLTALTELLRGESVTVANPGAVPPPSAAGPARLSERFSLQELVARMNELYARSLDMVVAADSVWSALPARIDLLAAELHRTRSLAHSVGVRPGEHPAGDDLAEITEELTTLRVQVISDPLAFWLPGPGSAAPGGGRPDTSRYDRAARALEDVR
;
A
#
# COMPACT_ATOMS: atom_id res chain seq x y z
N MET A 1 -13.07 -3.49 -15.99
CA MET A 1 -12.68 -3.91 -14.62
C MET A 1 -13.11 -2.79 -13.69
N GLY A 2 -14.06 -3.05 -12.81
CA GLY A 2 -14.80 -2.03 -12.05
C GLY A 2 -13.90 -1.27 -11.08
N VAL A 3 -13.99 0.06 -11.12
CA VAL A 3 -13.36 0.98 -10.18
C VAL A 3 -14.06 0.85 -8.82
N ALA A 4 -13.31 0.45 -7.79
CA ALA A 4 -13.78 0.47 -6.41
C ALA A 4 -13.93 1.92 -5.95
N GLY A 5 -15.16 2.35 -5.68
CA GLY A 5 -15.48 3.68 -5.22
C GLY A 5 -15.14 3.88 -3.74
N SER A 6 -14.64 5.08 -3.42
CA SER A 6 -14.44 5.56 -2.04
C SER A 6 -15.76 5.54 -1.26
N PHE A 7 -15.72 5.09 0.00
CA PHE A 7 -16.90 5.06 0.88
C PHE A 7 -17.31 6.47 1.33
N PRO A 8 -18.62 6.76 1.49
CA PRO A 8 -19.08 8.12 1.82
C PRO A 8 -18.84 8.45 3.29
N GLY A 9 -18.08 9.53 3.55
CA GLY A 9 -17.89 10.10 4.89
C GLY A 9 -19.03 11.01 5.31
N TYR A 10 -19.56 10.82 6.52
CA TYR A 10 -20.57 11.70 7.14
C TYR A 10 -19.98 12.40 8.38
N THR A 11 -20.30 13.69 8.50
CA THR A 11 -19.88 14.60 9.58
C THR A 11 -20.44 14.16 10.94
N GLY A 12 -19.56 14.07 11.94
CA GLY A 12 -19.88 13.61 13.29
C GLY A 12 -21.06 14.34 13.94
N ARG A 13 -21.93 13.56 14.59
CA ARG A 13 -23.00 14.07 15.46
C ARG A 13 -22.81 13.45 16.86
N SER A 14 -22.85 14.31 17.87
CA SER A 14 -22.87 13.98 19.29
C SER A 14 -23.93 12.91 19.63
N SER A 15 -23.60 12.06 20.61
CA SER A 15 -24.39 10.89 21.06
C SER A 15 -25.89 11.19 21.09
N GLY A 16 -26.60 10.70 20.08
CA GLY A 16 -28.04 10.86 19.95
C GLY A 16 -28.81 10.07 21.04
N PRO A 17 -30.14 10.20 21.10
CA PRO A 17 -30.97 9.37 21.97
C PRO A 17 -30.69 7.88 21.75
N VAL A 18 -30.93 7.08 22.80
CA VAL A 18 -30.79 5.61 22.77
C VAL A 18 -31.54 5.07 21.55
N MET A 19 -30.85 4.24 20.77
CA MET A 19 -31.37 3.68 19.54
C MET A 19 -32.61 2.84 19.82
N ASP A 20 -33.60 2.93 18.94
CA ASP A 20 -34.65 1.92 18.91
C ASP A 20 -34.14 0.63 18.24
N ARG A 21 -34.95 -0.42 18.32
CA ARG A 21 -34.60 -1.73 17.77
C ARG A 21 -34.37 -1.69 16.26
N GLU A 22 -35.20 -0.98 15.51
CA GLU A 22 -35.10 -0.93 14.04
C GLU A 22 -33.88 -0.13 13.60
N GLU A 23 -33.53 0.92 14.35
CA GLU A 23 -32.32 1.69 14.16
C GLU A 23 -31.08 0.84 14.46
N ALA A 24 -31.09 0.06 15.54
CA ALA A 24 -30.00 -0.87 15.88
C ALA A 24 -29.84 -1.96 14.81
N ASP A 25 -30.94 -2.56 14.35
CA ASP A 25 -30.93 -3.58 13.27
C ASP A 25 -30.36 -3.00 11.97
N ARG A 26 -30.78 -1.79 11.59
CA ARG A 26 -30.24 -1.11 10.40
C ARG A 26 -28.75 -0.76 10.56
N ALA A 27 -28.31 -0.37 11.76
CA ALA A 27 -26.90 -0.08 12.01
C ALA A 27 -26.04 -1.33 11.90
N LEU A 28 -26.46 -2.45 12.52
CA LEU A 28 -25.77 -3.73 12.43
C LEU A 28 -25.71 -4.26 10.99
N ALA A 29 -26.78 -4.08 10.22
CA ALA A 29 -26.79 -4.45 8.80
C ALA A 29 -25.77 -3.64 7.99
N ARG A 30 -25.69 -2.32 8.21
CA ARG A 30 -24.70 -1.46 7.54
C ARG A 30 -23.26 -1.82 7.92
N LEU A 31 -22.99 -2.01 9.21
CA LEU A 31 -21.66 -2.40 9.70
C LEU A 31 -21.27 -3.80 9.24
N GLY A 32 -22.24 -4.71 9.08
CA GLY A 32 -22.00 -6.01 8.44
C GLY A 32 -21.54 -5.89 7.00
N ALA A 33 -22.20 -5.05 6.20
CA ALA A 33 -21.77 -4.79 4.82
C ALA A 33 -20.40 -4.08 4.76
N GLU A 34 -20.14 -3.16 5.69
CA GLU A 34 -18.85 -2.48 5.80
C GLU A 34 -17.72 -3.46 6.16
N HIS A 35 -17.96 -4.37 7.13
CA HIS A 35 -17.03 -5.45 7.48
C HIS A 35 -16.63 -6.29 6.26
N GLU A 36 -17.61 -6.80 5.51
CA GLU A 36 -17.36 -7.63 4.33
C GLU A 36 -16.58 -6.87 3.25
N ALA A 37 -16.86 -5.58 3.07
CA ALA A 37 -16.18 -4.75 2.10
C ALA A 37 -14.72 -4.45 2.51
N ILE A 38 -14.48 -4.22 3.81
CA ILE A 38 -13.13 -4.06 4.36
C ILE A 38 -12.36 -5.36 4.21
N GLU A 39 -12.92 -6.50 4.63
CA GLU A 39 -12.30 -7.82 4.53
C GLU A 39 -11.87 -8.13 3.09
N THR A 40 -12.78 -7.92 2.13
CA THR A 40 -12.50 -8.10 0.70
C THR A 40 -11.33 -7.22 0.24
N SER A 41 -11.27 -5.98 0.71
CA SER A 41 -10.19 -5.04 0.36
C SER A 41 -8.85 -5.48 0.96
N LEU A 42 -8.84 -5.95 2.21
CA LEU A 42 -7.63 -6.44 2.88
C LEU A 42 -7.08 -7.70 2.20
N LEU A 43 -7.96 -8.63 1.83
CA LEU A 43 -7.57 -9.82 1.07
C LEU A 43 -7.02 -9.44 -0.32
N ALA A 44 -7.62 -8.46 -1.00
CA ALA A 44 -7.09 -7.98 -2.27
C ALA A 44 -5.68 -7.36 -2.13
N LEU A 45 -5.41 -6.64 -1.03
CA LEU A 45 -4.08 -6.11 -0.73
C LEU A 45 -3.07 -7.24 -0.43
N GLN A 46 -3.50 -8.29 0.29
CA GLN A 46 -2.68 -9.45 0.58
C GLN A 46 -2.31 -10.24 -0.70
N ASP A 47 -3.27 -10.40 -1.61
CA ASP A 47 -3.09 -11.15 -2.86
C ASP A 47 -2.46 -10.32 -3.99
N HIS A 48 -2.08 -9.08 -3.72
CA HIS A 48 -1.49 -8.21 -4.74
C HIS A 48 -0.13 -8.72 -5.23
N ALA A 49 0.09 -8.73 -6.55
CA ALA A 49 1.33 -9.23 -7.14
C ALA A 49 2.57 -8.46 -6.68
N GLY A 50 2.54 -7.12 -6.75
CA GLY A 50 3.59 -6.26 -6.19
C GLY A 50 3.96 -6.56 -4.73
N ARG A 51 2.98 -6.91 -3.87
CA ARG A 51 3.24 -7.26 -2.47
C ARG A 51 4.06 -8.55 -2.37
N ARG A 52 3.63 -9.61 -3.05
CA ARG A 52 4.37 -10.89 -3.06
C ARG A 52 5.80 -10.73 -3.55
N LEU A 53 6.02 -9.85 -4.53
CA LEU A 53 7.36 -9.54 -5.02
C LEU A 53 8.19 -8.76 -3.99
N LEU A 54 7.60 -7.79 -3.28
CA LEU A 54 8.28 -7.06 -2.20
C LEU A 54 8.68 -7.98 -1.04
N GLU A 55 7.81 -8.93 -0.66
CA GLU A 55 8.09 -9.91 0.40
C GLU A 55 9.19 -10.91 0.02
N GLY A 56 9.36 -11.21 -1.27
CA GLY A 56 10.30 -12.22 -1.77
C GLY A 56 11.63 -11.67 -2.31
N ALA A 57 11.77 -10.36 -2.45
CA ALA A 57 12.94 -9.73 -3.06
C ALA A 57 13.98 -9.25 -2.02
N GLU A 58 15.26 -9.31 -2.41
CA GLU A 58 16.34 -8.65 -1.67
C GLU A 58 16.28 -7.13 -1.91
N LEU A 59 15.44 -6.44 -1.12
CA LEU A 59 15.17 -5.02 -1.30
C LEU A 59 16.35 -4.15 -0.88
N THR A 60 16.53 -3.04 -1.59
CA THR A 60 17.55 -2.02 -1.35
C THR A 60 17.00 -0.60 -1.34
N GLY A 61 17.81 0.32 -0.84
CA GLY A 61 17.55 1.77 -0.89
C GLY A 61 16.17 2.17 -0.36
N VAL A 62 15.50 3.03 -1.13
CA VAL A 62 14.23 3.65 -0.73
C VAL A 62 13.11 2.63 -0.62
N THR A 63 13.11 1.62 -1.49
CA THR A 63 12.10 0.56 -1.46
C THR A 63 12.17 -0.22 -0.15
N ARG A 64 13.37 -0.58 0.33
CA ARG A 64 13.53 -1.29 1.61
C ARG A 64 12.99 -0.48 2.79
N GLU A 65 13.39 0.79 2.88
CA GLU A 65 12.99 1.68 3.98
C GLU A 65 11.47 1.86 4.03
N ARG A 66 10.85 2.10 2.87
CA ARG A 66 9.40 2.28 2.78
C ARG A 66 8.65 0.98 3.02
N TRP A 67 9.14 -0.15 2.48
CA TRP A 67 8.51 -1.45 2.68
C TRP A 67 8.46 -1.85 4.15
N ALA A 68 9.56 -1.67 4.90
CA ALA A 68 9.59 -1.98 6.33
C ALA A 68 8.54 -1.19 7.15
N ALA A 69 8.27 0.08 6.78
CA ALA A 69 7.22 0.88 7.41
C ALA A 69 5.82 0.44 6.95
N THR A 70 5.67 0.03 5.68
CA THR A 70 4.43 -0.52 5.14
C THR A 70 4.07 -1.86 5.78
N GLU A 71 5.02 -2.76 6.04
CA GLU A 71 4.77 -4.03 6.72
C GLU A 71 4.19 -3.83 8.13
N GLN A 72 4.74 -2.86 8.87
CA GLN A 72 4.20 -2.47 10.18
C GLN A 72 2.79 -1.90 10.05
N SER A 73 2.54 -1.09 9.01
CA SER A 73 1.22 -0.52 8.74
C SER A 73 0.18 -1.59 8.39
N ILE A 74 0.56 -2.60 7.60
CA ILE A 74 -0.29 -3.76 7.25
C ILE A 74 -0.58 -4.61 8.49
N THR A 75 0.41 -4.83 9.35
CA THR A 75 0.23 -5.56 10.61
C THR A 75 -0.78 -4.85 11.51
N LEU A 76 -0.62 -3.53 11.67
CA LEU A 76 -1.55 -2.71 12.45
C LEU A 76 -2.97 -2.69 11.84
N LEU A 77 -3.06 -2.66 10.51
CA LEU A 77 -4.33 -2.70 9.78
C LEU A 77 -5.13 -3.97 10.07
N TRP A 78 -4.48 -5.14 10.10
CA TRP A 78 -5.13 -6.39 10.52
C TRP A 78 -5.54 -6.37 11.98
N GLY A 79 -4.70 -5.84 12.88
CA GLY A 79 -5.08 -5.67 14.29
C GLY A 79 -6.30 -4.77 14.50
N TYR A 80 -6.44 -3.72 13.69
CA TYR A 80 -7.64 -2.87 13.67
C TYR A 80 -8.87 -3.60 13.11
N PHE A 81 -8.68 -4.42 12.08
CA PHE A 81 -9.76 -5.23 11.53
C PHE A 81 -10.28 -6.26 12.54
N ASP A 82 -9.39 -6.95 13.23
CA ASP A 82 -9.75 -7.93 14.27
C ASP A 82 -10.55 -7.25 15.39
N ALA A 83 -10.10 -6.09 15.88
CA ALA A 83 -10.81 -5.33 16.90
C ALA A 83 -12.20 -4.83 16.42
N TYR A 84 -12.33 -4.47 15.14
CA TYR A 84 -13.61 -4.11 14.53
C TYR A 84 -14.55 -5.32 14.45
N ALA A 85 -14.04 -6.48 14.03
CA ALA A 85 -14.79 -7.72 13.92
C ALA A 85 -15.30 -8.20 15.30
N ASP A 86 -14.46 -8.12 16.33
CA ASP A 86 -14.82 -8.45 17.71
C ASP A 86 -15.94 -7.55 18.23
N ALA A 87 -15.82 -6.23 18.05
CA ALA A 87 -16.86 -5.28 18.47
C ALA A 87 -18.19 -5.49 17.73
N LEU A 88 -18.14 -5.82 16.43
CA LEU A 88 -19.32 -6.14 15.64
C LEU A 88 -19.96 -7.47 16.09
N SER A 89 -19.14 -8.47 16.44
CA SER A 89 -19.60 -9.74 17.00
C SER A 89 -20.31 -9.53 18.33
N GLU A 90 -19.70 -8.77 19.25
CA GLU A 90 -20.29 -8.42 20.55
C GLU A 90 -21.64 -7.70 20.37
N ALA A 91 -21.73 -6.75 19.43
CA ALA A 91 -22.97 -6.05 19.16
C ALA A 91 -24.07 -6.99 18.63
N ARG A 92 -23.71 -7.93 17.75
CA ARG A 92 -24.65 -8.95 17.26
C ARG A 92 -25.10 -9.89 18.37
N GLU A 93 -24.21 -10.28 19.28
CA GLU A 93 -24.54 -11.10 20.44
C GLU A 93 -25.53 -10.38 21.36
N ILE A 94 -25.26 -9.13 21.75
CA ILE A 94 -26.17 -8.32 22.58
C ILE A 94 -27.55 -8.26 21.93
N ARG A 95 -27.61 -8.01 20.62
CA ARG A 95 -28.87 -7.93 19.88
C ARG A 95 -29.60 -9.28 19.79
N ALA A 96 -28.88 -10.39 19.73
CA ALA A 96 -29.44 -11.74 19.60
C ALA A 96 -29.93 -12.34 20.93
N ARG A 97 -29.50 -11.82 22.09
CA ARG A 97 -29.89 -12.32 23.42
C ARG A 97 -31.39 -12.45 23.62
N ARG A 98 -32.18 -11.55 23.03
CA ARG A 98 -33.64 -11.48 23.21
C ARG A 98 -34.36 -11.13 21.91
N ARG A 99 -35.56 -11.68 21.72
CA ARG A 99 -36.45 -11.32 20.60
C ARG A 99 -36.83 -9.83 20.62
N HIS A 100 -36.97 -9.26 21.81
CA HIS A 100 -37.20 -7.83 22.04
C HIS A 100 -36.14 -7.33 23.04
N PRO A 101 -35.13 -6.58 22.57
CA PRO A 101 -34.12 -5.98 23.44
C PRO A 101 -34.77 -5.09 24.49
N ASN A 102 -34.29 -5.15 25.73
CA ASN A 102 -34.73 -4.22 26.77
C ASN A 102 -33.97 -2.88 26.65
N ARG A 103 -34.29 -1.92 27.53
CA ARG A 103 -33.64 -0.60 27.51
C ARG A 103 -32.12 -0.68 27.77
N ASP A 104 -31.70 -1.61 28.61
CA ASP A 104 -30.29 -1.81 28.94
C ASP A 104 -29.53 -2.36 27.73
N ASP A 105 -30.11 -3.34 27.02
CA ASP A 105 -29.56 -3.90 25.77
C ASP A 105 -29.44 -2.80 24.70
N LEU A 106 -30.47 -1.95 24.54
CA LEU A 106 -30.43 -0.84 23.58
C LEU A 106 -29.43 0.25 23.95
N THR A 107 -29.24 0.51 25.25
CA THR A 107 -28.23 1.45 25.75
C THR A 107 -26.83 0.91 25.45
N ALA A 108 -26.57 -0.35 25.80
CA ALA A 108 -25.30 -1.02 25.52
C ALA A 108 -24.98 -1.05 24.01
N LEU A 109 -25.98 -1.38 23.17
CA LEU A 109 -25.83 -1.30 21.72
C LEU A 109 -25.53 0.13 21.24
N THR A 110 -26.20 1.14 21.80
CA THR A 110 -25.95 2.53 21.42
C THR A 110 -24.53 2.95 21.78
N GLU A 111 -24.05 2.61 22.97
CA GLU A 111 -22.68 2.89 23.41
C GLU A 111 -21.64 2.16 22.56
N LEU A 112 -21.86 0.88 22.25
CA LEU A 112 -20.95 0.09 21.43
C LEU A 112 -20.89 0.59 19.98
N LEU A 113 -22.03 0.97 19.41
CA LEU A 113 -22.13 1.36 17.99
C LEU A 113 -21.83 2.84 17.71
N ARG A 114 -21.98 3.73 18.70
CA ARG A 114 -21.77 5.19 18.54
C ARG A 114 -20.70 5.77 19.46
N GLY A 115 -20.35 5.08 20.52
CA GLY A 115 -19.33 5.53 21.47
C GLY A 115 -17.92 5.08 21.10
N GLU A 116 -16.96 5.51 21.90
CA GLU A 116 -15.55 5.08 21.82
C GLU A 116 -15.36 3.72 22.52
N SER A 117 -15.96 2.67 21.98
CA SER A 117 -16.05 1.36 22.63
C SER A 117 -14.90 0.41 22.28
N VAL A 118 -14.21 0.63 21.18
CA VAL A 118 -13.16 -0.28 20.70
C VAL A 118 -11.83 0.11 21.30
N THR A 119 -11.22 -0.80 22.06
CA THR A 119 -9.89 -0.60 22.63
C THR A 119 -8.87 -1.41 21.86
N VAL A 120 -7.88 -0.75 21.29
CA VAL A 120 -6.79 -1.41 20.57
C VAL A 120 -5.48 -1.19 21.31
N ALA A 121 -4.69 -2.25 21.46
CA ALA A 121 -3.33 -2.12 21.96
C ALA A 121 -2.51 -1.26 20.97
N ASN A 122 -1.77 -0.27 21.47
CA ASN A 122 -0.86 0.51 20.64
C ASN A 122 0.58 -0.02 20.85
N PRO A 123 1.03 -1.04 20.08
CA PRO A 123 2.38 -1.56 20.20
C PRO A 123 3.45 -0.56 19.71
N GLY A 124 3.06 0.50 19.01
CA GLY A 124 3.93 1.53 18.43
C GLY A 124 4.02 2.82 19.25
N ALA A 125 3.56 2.85 20.49
CA ALA A 125 3.63 4.03 21.36
C ALA A 125 5.09 4.39 21.70
N VAL A 126 5.77 5.09 20.79
CA VAL A 126 7.03 5.78 21.08
C VAL A 126 6.67 7.08 21.82
N PRO A 127 7.12 7.26 23.08
CA PRO A 127 6.83 8.49 23.80
C PRO A 127 7.45 9.69 23.06
N PRO A 128 6.73 10.81 22.90
CA PRO A 128 7.32 12.02 22.34
C PRO A 128 8.51 12.45 23.21
N PRO A 129 9.61 12.99 22.63
CA PRO A 129 10.82 13.36 23.38
C PRO A 129 10.62 14.51 24.39
N SER A 130 9.41 15.04 24.54
CA SER A 130 9.08 16.15 25.44
C SER A 130 7.73 16.04 26.15
N ALA A 131 7.02 14.90 26.05
CA ALA A 131 5.78 14.71 26.80
C ALA A 131 6.01 13.80 28.01
N ALA A 132 6.08 14.40 29.20
CA ALA A 132 6.01 13.70 30.48
C ALA A 132 4.58 13.15 30.71
N GLY A 133 4.20 12.13 29.93
CA GLY A 133 2.98 11.37 30.09
C GLY A 133 3.26 9.89 29.82
N PRO A 134 2.60 8.96 30.53
CA PRO A 134 2.78 7.53 30.28
C PRO A 134 2.46 7.22 28.81
N ALA A 135 3.30 6.41 28.17
CA ALA A 135 2.99 5.86 26.86
C ALA A 135 1.59 5.23 26.93
N ARG A 136 0.65 5.70 26.09
CA ARG A 136 -0.70 5.12 26.05
C ARG A 136 -0.57 3.76 25.39
N LEU A 137 -0.47 2.72 26.22
CA LEU A 137 -0.37 1.32 25.79
C LEU A 137 -1.64 0.83 25.07
N SER A 138 -2.73 1.59 25.15
CA SER A 138 -3.99 1.32 24.48
C SER A 138 -4.66 2.62 24.03
N GLU A 139 -5.24 2.61 22.85
CA GLU A 139 -6.07 3.68 22.31
C GLU A 139 -7.53 3.23 22.24
N ARG A 140 -8.44 4.19 22.42
CA ARG A 140 -9.88 3.97 22.29
C ARG A 140 -10.36 4.66 21.02
N PHE A 141 -11.18 3.94 20.27
CA PHE A 141 -11.77 4.40 19.02
C PHE A 141 -13.27 4.14 19.03
N SER A 142 -14.03 5.02 18.41
CA SER A 142 -15.31 4.62 17.83
C SER A 142 -15.10 3.74 16.61
N LEU A 143 -16.10 2.93 16.23
CA LEU A 143 -16.05 2.14 15.00
C LEU A 143 -15.76 3.00 13.77
N GLN A 144 -16.33 4.21 13.72
CA GLN A 144 -16.10 5.15 12.62
C GLN A 144 -14.65 5.62 12.55
N GLU A 145 -14.05 5.98 13.68
CA GLU A 145 -12.65 6.42 13.72
C GLU A 145 -11.70 5.28 13.38
N LEU A 146 -12.00 4.06 13.85
CA LEU A 146 -11.22 2.87 13.53
C LEU A 146 -11.19 2.63 12.02
N VAL A 147 -12.36 2.66 11.36
CA VAL A 147 -12.47 2.53 9.90
C VAL A 147 -11.73 3.65 9.17
N ALA A 148 -11.81 4.90 9.65
CA ALA A 148 -11.07 6.02 9.06
C ALA A 148 -9.54 5.78 9.14
N ARG A 149 -9.04 5.31 10.29
CA ARG A 149 -7.62 4.93 10.46
C ARG A 149 -7.21 3.76 9.58
N MET A 150 -8.07 2.75 9.46
CA MET A 150 -7.83 1.62 8.56
C MET A 150 -7.74 2.08 7.11
N ASN A 151 -8.63 2.97 6.66
CA ASN A 151 -8.59 3.52 5.30
C ASN A 151 -7.31 4.29 5.01
N GLU A 152 -6.80 5.08 5.98
CA GLU A 152 -5.53 5.80 5.85
C GLU A 152 -4.32 4.85 5.73
N LEU A 153 -4.30 3.77 6.52
CA LEU A 153 -3.25 2.75 6.47
C LEU A 153 -3.33 1.93 5.19
N TYR A 154 -4.53 1.54 4.78
CA TYR A 154 -4.81 0.81 3.56
C TYR A 154 -4.35 1.60 2.32
N ALA A 155 -4.77 2.87 2.20
CA ALA A 155 -4.43 3.70 1.06
C ALA A 155 -2.91 3.89 0.91
N ARG A 156 -2.20 4.14 2.02
CA ARG A 156 -0.73 4.25 2.02
C ARG A 156 -0.05 2.94 1.66
N SER A 157 -0.54 1.82 2.18
CA SER A 157 0.03 0.50 1.90
C SER A 157 -0.20 0.08 0.45
N LEU A 158 -1.40 0.35 -0.08
CA LEU A 158 -1.74 0.07 -1.47
C LEU A 158 -0.92 0.95 -2.43
N ASP A 159 -0.71 2.23 -2.12
CA ASP A 159 0.10 3.13 -2.95
C ASP A 159 1.54 2.62 -3.14
N MET A 160 2.18 2.19 -2.05
CA MET A 160 3.50 1.54 -2.06
C MET A 160 3.52 0.31 -2.99
N VAL A 161 2.55 -0.59 -2.79
CA VAL A 161 2.48 -1.87 -3.51
C VAL A 161 2.22 -1.66 -5.01
N VAL A 162 1.31 -0.74 -5.36
CA VAL A 162 0.97 -0.42 -6.76
C VAL A 162 2.13 0.31 -7.44
N ALA A 163 2.83 1.20 -6.74
CA ALA A 163 4.00 1.90 -7.29
C ALA A 163 5.13 0.92 -7.65
N ALA A 164 5.46 -0.01 -6.75
CA ALA A 164 6.46 -1.04 -7.01
C ALA A 164 6.05 -1.96 -8.17
N ASP A 165 4.80 -2.43 -8.17
CA ASP A 165 4.24 -3.27 -9.23
C ASP A 165 4.29 -2.60 -10.61
N SER A 166 3.99 -1.29 -10.66
CA SER A 166 4.01 -0.50 -11.88
C SER A 166 5.42 -0.40 -12.48
N VAL A 167 6.44 -0.22 -11.63
CA VAL A 167 7.84 -0.17 -12.06
C VAL A 167 8.31 -1.53 -12.58
N TRP A 168 8.05 -2.60 -11.82
CA TRP A 168 8.43 -3.97 -12.22
C TRP A 168 7.67 -4.48 -13.43
N SER A 169 6.45 -4.01 -13.67
CA SER A 169 5.70 -4.32 -14.90
C SER A 169 6.23 -3.56 -16.12
N ALA A 170 6.85 -2.38 -15.93
CA ALA A 170 7.24 -1.50 -17.02
C ALA A 170 8.71 -1.64 -17.45
N LEU A 171 9.65 -1.72 -16.51
CA LEU A 171 11.08 -1.53 -16.79
C LEU A 171 11.87 -2.83 -17.10
N PRO A 172 11.75 -3.92 -16.32
CA PRO A 172 12.57 -5.13 -16.50
C PRO A 172 12.62 -5.64 -17.95
N ALA A 173 11.45 -5.90 -18.55
CA ALA A 173 11.38 -6.42 -19.91
C ALA A 173 11.95 -5.44 -20.95
N ARG A 174 11.79 -4.13 -20.74
CA ARG A 174 12.34 -3.11 -21.65
C ARG A 174 13.86 -3.05 -21.58
N ILE A 175 14.42 -3.13 -20.37
CA ILE A 175 15.87 -3.19 -20.17
C ILE A 175 16.44 -4.46 -20.82
N ASP A 176 15.78 -5.61 -20.63
CA ASP A 176 16.20 -6.88 -21.22
C ASP A 176 16.18 -6.83 -22.76
N LEU A 177 15.18 -6.17 -23.37
CA LEU A 177 15.12 -5.95 -24.82
C LEU A 177 16.25 -5.04 -25.32
N LEU A 178 16.51 -3.94 -24.63
CA LEU A 178 17.58 -3.01 -25.01
C LEU A 178 18.97 -3.64 -24.84
N ALA A 179 19.17 -4.43 -23.78
CA ALA A 179 20.40 -5.20 -23.56
C ALA A 179 20.65 -6.22 -24.68
N ALA A 180 19.58 -6.87 -25.18
CA ALA A 180 19.68 -7.77 -26.32
C ALA A 180 20.05 -7.04 -27.62
N GLU A 181 19.53 -5.84 -27.86
CA GLU A 181 19.95 -5.01 -29.01
C GLU A 181 21.39 -4.56 -28.87
N LEU A 182 21.80 -4.07 -27.69
CA LEU A 182 23.18 -3.70 -27.41
C LEU A 182 24.15 -4.85 -27.68
N HIS A 183 23.78 -6.08 -27.29
CA HIS A 183 24.59 -7.26 -27.56
C HIS A 183 24.76 -7.53 -29.06
N ARG A 184 23.70 -7.34 -29.86
CA ARG A 184 23.77 -7.45 -31.33
C ARG A 184 24.67 -6.38 -31.93
N THR A 185 24.51 -5.12 -31.53
CA THR A 185 25.35 -4.00 -32.00
C THR A 185 26.81 -4.22 -31.65
N ARG A 186 27.11 -4.66 -30.41
CA ARG A 186 28.48 -5.03 -30.00
C ARG A 186 29.07 -6.14 -30.85
N SER A 187 28.29 -7.16 -31.18
CA SER A 187 28.75 -8.26 -32.03
C SER A 187 29.10 -7.78 -33.44
N LEU A 188 28.30 -6.88 -34.01
CA LEU A 188 28.56 -6.28 -35.31
C LEU A 188 29.79 -5.37 -35.28
N ALA A 189 29.88 -4.46 -34.30
CA ALA A 189 31.03 -3.60 -34.06
C ALA A 189 32.32 -4.46 -33.93
N HIS A 190 32.22 -5.59 -33.21
CA HIS A 190 33.33 -6.50 -33.05
C HIS A 190 33.79 -7.11 -34.38
N SER A 191 32.86 -7.45 -35.27
CA SER A 191 33.18 -8.04 -36.57
C SER A 191 33.93 -7.08 -37.51
N VAL A 192 33.79 -5.77 -37.31
CA VAL A 192 34.48 -4.72 -38.10
C VAL A 192 35.69 -4.12 -37.39
N GLY A 193 36.14 -4.75 -36.30
CA GLY A 193 37.37 -4.35 -35.60
C GLY A 193 37.19 -3.25 -34.54
N VAL A 194 35.97 -2.80 -34.24
CA VAL A 194 35.71 -1.86 -33.14
C VAL A 194 35.87 -2.60 -31.81
N ARG A 195 36.75 -2.11 -30.94
CA ARG A 195 37.04 -2.67 -29.61
C ARG A 195 37.08 -1.56 -28.55
N PRO A 196 36.65 -1.83 -27.31
CA PRO A 196 36.93 -0.94 -26.19
C PRO A 196 38.43 -0.68 -26.05
N GLY A 197 38.81 0.55 -25.79
CA GLY A 197 40.19 1.05 -25.66
C GLY A 197 40.90 1.31 -27.00
N GLU A 198 40.35 0.84 -28.11
CA GLU A 198 40.93 1.02 -29.46
C GLU A 198 40.09 1.96 -30.33
N HIS A 199 38.79 2.09 -30.04
CA HIS A 199 37.87 2.93 -30.80
C HIS A 199 36.80 3.54 -29.89
N PRO A 200 36.47 4.85 -30.01
CA PRO A 200 35.48 5.53 -29.16
C PRO A 200 34.13 4.81 -29.09
N ALA A 201 33.57 4.40 -30.23
CA ALA A 201 32.34 3.61 -30.26
C ALA A 201 32.41 2.28 -29.47
N GLY A 202 33.60 1.69 -29.34
CA GLY A 202 33.81 0.51 -28.51
C GLY A 202 33.75 0.83 -27.01
N ASP A 203 34.27 1.99 -26.62
CA ASP A 203 34.17 2.52 -25.25
C ASP A 203 32.72 2.88 -24.91
N ASP A 204 32.02 3.59 -25.79
CA ASP A 204 30.61 3.95 -25.62
C ASP A 204 29.74 2.70 -25.41
N LEU A 205 29.93 1.64 -26.21
CA LEU A 205 29.20 0.38 -26.05
C LEU A 205 29.53 -0.34 -24.74
N ALA A 206 30.75 -0.18 -24.21
CA ALA A 206 31.12 -0.72 -22.91
C ALA A 206 30.42 0.04 -21.79
N GLU A 207 30.43 1.38 -21.83
CA GLU A 207 29.74 2.23 -20.86
C GLU A 207 28.23 1.98 -20.83
N ILE A 208 27.58 1.88 -22.00
CA ILE A 208 26.14 1.55 -22.09
C ILE A 208 25.86 0.17 -21.49
N THR A 209 26.78 -0.80 -21.64
CA THR A 209 26.63 -2.14 -21.06
C THR A 209 26.64 -2.10 -19.54
N GLU A 210 27.57 -1.34 -18.95
CA GLU A 210 27.66 -1.17 -17.50
C GLU A 210 26.45 -0.43 -16.94
N GLU A 211 25.98 0.61 -17.63
CA GLU A 211 24.78 1.36 -17.24
C GLU A 211 23.53 0.48 -17.29
N LEU A 212 23.30 -0.30 -18.35
CA LEU A 212 22.14 -1.20 -18.41
C LEU A 212 22.20 -2.32 -17.39
N THR A 213 23.39 -2.86 -17.10
CA THR A 213 23.58 -3.87 -16.06
C THR A 213 23.25 -3.29 -14.68
N THR A 214 23.76 -2.09 -14.40
CA THR A 214 23.49 -1.36 -13.15
C THR A 214 22.00 -1.04 -13.01
N LEU A 215 21.40 -0.52 -14.08
CA LEU A 215 19.99 -0.18 -14.13
C LEU A 215 19.11 -1.41 -13.89
N ARG A 216 19.47 -2.57 -14.48
CA ARG A 216 18.72 -3.82 -14.28
C ARG A 216 18.71 -4.26 -12.82
N VAL A 217 19.87 -4.24 -12.17
CA VAL A 217 20.02 -4.59 -10.75
C VAL A 217 19.20 -3.63 -9.88
N GLN A 218 19.36 -2.32 -10.09
CA GLN A 218 18.67 -1.31 -9.28
C GLN A 218 17.15 -1.35 -9.46
N VAL A 219 16.63 -1.57 -10.67
CA VAL A 219 15.18 -1.69 -10.89
C VAL A 219 14.60 -2.92 -10.18
N ILE A 220 15.35 -4.02 -10.09
CA ILE A 220 14.89 -5.21 -9.34
C ILE A 220 14.90 -4.93 -7.84
N SER A 221 16.00 -4.40 -7.30
CA SER A 221 16.19 -4.31 -5.86
C SER A 221 15.60 -3.03 -5.24
N ASP A 222 15.47 -1.94 -5.99
CA ASP A 222 14.92 -0.66 -5.54
C ASP A 222 13.97 -0.03 -6.59
N PRO A 223 12.82 -0.67 -6.89
CA PRO A 223 11.85 -0.14 -7.86
C PRO A 223 11.35 1.27 -7.54
N LEU A 224 11.20 1.64 -6.27
CA LEU A 224 10.71 2.97 -5.91
C LEU A 224 11.68 4.11 -6.18
N ALA A 225 12.97 3.83 -6.36
CA ALA A 225 13.91 4.82 -6.89
C ALA A 225 13.55 5.26 -8.33
N PHE A 226 12.75 4.44 -9.03
CA PHE A 226 12.25 4.70 -10.39
C PHE A 226 10.76 5.03 -10.40
N TRP A 227 10.21 5.55 -9.30
CA TRP A 227 8.82 5.99 -9.25
C TRP A 227 8.72 7.51 -9.16
N LEU A 228 7.98 8.11 -10.09
CA LEU A 228 7.63 9.52 -10.05
C LEU A 228 6.20 9.66 -9.51
N PRO A 229 6.01 10.20 -8.30
CA PRO A 229 4.68 10.47 -7.78
C PRO A 229 3.97 11.49 -8.67
N GLY A 230 2.70 11.25 -9.00
CA GLY A 230 1.93 12.18 -9.81
C GLY A 230 1.40 13.35 -8.99
N PRO A 231 0.98 14.44 -9.66
CA PRO A 231 0.48 15.62 -8.99
C PRO A 231 -0.88 15.33 -8.33
N GLY A 232 -0.90 15.25 -7.00
CA GLY A 232 -2.10 15.47 -6.18
C GLY A 232 -3.25 14.46 -6.33
N SER A 233 -3.03 13.27 -6.88
CA SER A 233 -4.06 12.23 -6.85
C SER A 233 -4.14 11.62 -5.45
N ALA A 234 -5.30 11.73 -4.80
CA ALA A 234 -5.61 10.98 -3.58
C ALA A 234 -5.83 9.48 -3.83
N ALA A 235 -5.89 9.06 -5.11
CA ALA A 235 -6.00 7.66 -5.48
C ALA A 235 -4.63 6.97 -5.42
N PRO A 236 -4.51 5.82 -4.73
CA PRO A 236 -3.29 5.01 -4.72
C PRO A 236 -2.78 4.71 -6.13
N GLY A 237 -1.46 4.79 -6.32
CA GLY A 237 -0.81 4.51 -7.60
C GLY A 237 -0.87 5.67 -8.60
N GLY A 238 -1.20 6.89 -8.18
CA GLY A 238 -1.35 8.06 -9.06
C GLY A 238 -0.08 8.60 -9.71
N GLY A 239 1.01 7.82 -9.79
CA GLY A 239 2.30 8.20 -10.37
C GLY A 239 2.64 7.43 -11.64
N ARG A 240 3.92 7.43 -12.01
CA ARG A 240 4.43 6.69 -13.17
C ARG A 240 5.89 6.24 -12.97
N PRO A 241 6.33 5.16 -13.63
CA PRO A 241 7.73 4.80 -13.67
C PRO A 241 8.60 5.90 -14.33
N ASP A 242 9.75 6.19 -13.74
CA ASP A 242 10.81 7.02 -14.34
C ASP A 242 11.59 6.20 -15.37
N THR A 243 11.44 6.56 -16.65
CA THR A 243 12.18 5.93 -17.75
C THR A 243 13.41 6.75 -18.16
N SER A 244 13.72 7.88 -17.51
CA SER A 244 14.69 8.84 -18.03
C SER A 244 16.10 8.26 -18.23
N ARG A 245 16.58 7.40 -17.32
CA ARG A 245 17.87 6.70 -17.46
C ARG A 245 17.85 5.68 -18.60
N TYR A 246 16.78 4.89 -18.68
CA TYR A 246 16.56 3.96 -19.77
C TYR A 246 16.53 4.68 -21.13
N ASP A 247 15.79 5.79 -21.24
CA ASP A 247 15.65 6.57 -22.47
C ASP A 247 16.98 7.20 -22.91
N ARG A 248 17.84 7.59 -21.94
CA ARG A 248 19.20 8.06 -22.25
C ARG A 248 20.08 6.94 -22.79
N ALA A 249 20.06 5.76 -22.18
CA ALA A 249 20.83 4.61 -22.66
C ALA A 249 20.36 4.15 -24.05
N ALA A 250 19.05 4.20 -24.32
CA ALA A 250 18.48 3.89 -25.63
C ALA A 250 18.99 4.84 -26.72
N ARG A 251 18.96 6.16 -26.45
CA ARG A 251 19.48 7.18 -27.38
C ARG A 251 20.99 7.02 -27.62
N ALA A 252 21.76 6.78 -26.56
CA ALA A 252 23.20 6.56 -26.69
C ALA A 252 23.52 5.35 -27.59
N LEU A 253 22.73 4.27 -27.49
CA LEU A 253 22.89 3.12 -28.38
C LEU A 253 22.50 3.44 -29.83
N GLU A 254 21.47 4.25 -30.05
CA GLU A 254 21.08 4.72 -31.38
C GLU A 254 22.16 5.61 -32.00
N ASP A 255 22.80 6.49 -31.23
CA ASP A 255 23.86 7.38 -31.70
C ASP A 255 25.14 6.62 -32.12
N VAL A 256 25.40 5.46 -31.53
CA VAL A 256 26.56 4.62 -31.87
C VAL A 256 26.32 3.77 -33.13
N ARG A 257 25.06 3.50 -33.48
CA ARG A 257 24.67 2.59 -34.57
C ARG A 257 24.80 3.22 -35.96
#